data_AF-A0A2J8UH63-F1
#
_entry.id   AF-A0A2J8UH63-F1
#
_cell.length_a   1.000
_cell.length_b   1.000
_cell.length_c   1.000
_cell.angle_alpha   90.00
_cell.angle_beta   90.00
_cell.angle_gamma   90.00
#
_symmetry.space_group_name_H-M   'P 1'
#
loop_
_entity.id
_entity.type
_entity.pdbx_description
1 polymer ?
#
loop_
_entity_poly.entity_id
_entity_poly.type
_entity_poly.pdbx_seq_one_letter_code
_entity_poly.pdbx_strand_id
1 'polypeptide(L)'
;RNKLKRLIAKRPPLQSLQERGLLRDQVFGCQLESLCQREGDTVPSFVRLCIAAVDKRGLDVDGIYRVSGNLAVVQKLRFLVDREGRLDLDSTEWEDIHVVTGALKLFLRELPQPLVPSLLLPHFRAALALSESEQCLSQIQELIGSMPKPNHDTLRYLLEHLCRVIAH
;
A
#
# COMPACT_ATOMS: atom_id res chain seq x y z
N ARG A 1 9.83 -11.30 -39.78
CA ARG A 1 9.96 -12.28 -38.65
C ARG A 1 11.24 -12.12 -37.82
N ASN A 2 12.37 -11.62 -38.35
CA ASN A 2 13.67 -11.53 -37.63
C ASN A 2 13.88 -10.28 -36.75
N LYS A 3 13.16 -9.18 -36.98
CA LYS A 3 13.30 -7.94 -36.20
C LYS A 3 12.87 -8.11 -34.73
N LEU A 4 11.73 -8.75 -34.48
CA LEU A 4 11.24 -9.04 -33.12
C LEU A 4 12.20 -9.94 -32.32
N LYS A 5 12.73 -11.00 -32.94
CA LYS A 5 13.73 -11.88 -32.29
C LYS A 5 14.98 -11.11 -31.88
N ARG A 6 15.48 -10.22 -32.74
CA ARG A 6 16.63 -9.35 -32.41
C ARG A 6 16.31 -8.33 -31.32
N LEU A 7 15.08 -7.80 -31.30
CA LEU A 7 14.64 -6.83 -30.29
C LEU A 7 14.53 -7.48 -28.91
N ILE A 8 13.94 -8.67 -28.81
CA ILE A 8 13.85 -9.42 -27.54
C ILE A 8 15.25 -9.78 -27.03
N ALA A 9 16.14 -10.26 -27.91
CA ALA A 9 17.51 -10.62 -27.52
C ALA A 9 18.37 -9.43 -27.08
N LYS A 10 18.06 -8.21 -27.56
CA LYS A 10 18.78 -6.98 -27.19
C LYS A 10 18.01 -6.12 -26.18
N ARG A 11 16.94 -6.64 -25.58
CA ARG A 11 16.11 -5.88 -24.65
C ARG A 11 16.95 -5.56 -23.40
N PRO A 12 17.16 -4.28 -23.06
CA PRO A 12 17.89 -3.91 -21.86
C PRO A 12 17.12 -4.36 -20.60
N PRO A 13 17.82 -4.70 -19.50
CA PRO A 13 17.18 -5.05 -18.23
C PRO A 13 16.44 -3.85 -17.65
N LEU A 14 15.40 -4.13 -16.86
CA LEU A 14 14.50 -3.13 -16.28
C LEU A 14 15.26 -2.09 -15.45
N GLN A 15 16.24 -2.54 -14.66
CA GLN A 15 17.15 -1.68 -13.88
C GLN A 15 17.88 -0.66 -14.75
N SER A 16 18.46 -1.09 -15.89
CA SER A 16 19.16 -0.16 -16.80
C SER A 16 18.23 0.86 -17.46
N LEU A 17 16.94 0.55 -17.59
CA LEU A 17 15.94 1.51 -18.08
C LEU A 17 15.57 2.53 -16.99
N GLN A 18 15.53 2.13 -15.72
CA GLN A 18 15.34 3.01 -14.57
C GLN A 18 16.54 3.93 -14.37
N GLU A 19 17.77 3.39 -14.38
CA GLU A 19 19.02 4.16 -14.25
C GLU A 19 19.17 5.22 -15.35
N ARG A 20 18.70 4.92 -16.57
CA ARG A 20 18.70 5.85 -17.70
C ARG A 20 17.57 6.89 -17.63
N GLY A 21 16.74 6.86 -16.59
CA GLY A 21 15.58 7.75 -16.42
C GLY A 21 14.47 7.52 -17.45
N LEU A 22 14.51 6.40 -18.19
CA LEU A 22 13.50 6.05 -19.20
C LEU A 22 12.24 5.45 -18.55
N LEU A 23 12.37 4.96 -17.32
CA LEU A 23 11.27 4.53 -16.46
C LEU A 23 11.30 5.38 -15.19
N ARG A 24 10.23 6.12 -14.93
CA ARG A 24 10.07 6.88 -13.69
C ARG A 24 9.69 5.93 -12.56
N ASP A 25 10.13 6.28 -11.35
CA ASP A 25 9.80 5.51 -10.15
C ASP A 25 8.31 5.66 -9.80
N GLN A 26 7.59 4.56 -9.94
CA GLN A 26 6.15 4.45 -9.66
C GLN A 26 5.89 4.48 -8.15
N VAL A 27 4.66 4.76 -7.75
CA VAL A 27 4.19 4.63 -6.36
C VAL A 27 3.66 3.21 -6.15
N PHE A 28 2.85 2.72 -7.10
CA PHE A 28 2.35 1.36 -7.08
C PHE A 28 3.42 0.36 -7.56
N GLY A 29 3.44 -0.83 -6.96
CA GLY A 29 4.35 -1.90 -7.39
C GLY A 29 5.82 -1.71 -7.01
N CYS A 30 6.17 -0.65 -6.28
CA CYS A 30 7.53 -0.41 -5.82
C CYS A 30 7.76 -0.92 -4.38
N GLN A 31 9.03 -1.08 -4.00
CA GLN A 31 9.39 -1.47 -2.64
C GLN A 31 8.99 -0.36 -1.66
N LEU A 32 8.31 -0.73 -0.57
CA LEU A 32 7.83 0.22 0.45
C LEU A 32 8.97 1.08 1.01
N GLU A 33 10.11 0.44 1.32
CA GLU A 33 11.29 1.13 1.83
C GLU A 33 11.84 2.16 0.85
N SER A 34 11.98 1.81 -0.44
CA SER A 34 12.43 2.76 -1.47
C SER A 34 11.46 3.93 -1.65
N LEU A 35 10.15 3.67 -1.57
CA LEU A 35 9.13 4.73 -1.67
C LEU A 35 9.24 5.70 -0.50
N CYS A 36 9.25 5.17 0.72
CA CYS A 36 9.38 5.94 1.95
C CYS A 36 10.69 6.76 1.96
N GLN A 37 11.80 6.16 1.52
CA GLN A 37 13.08 6.86 1.39
C GLN A 37 13.01 8.03 0.38
N ARG A 38 12.35 7.84 -0.77
CA ARG A 38 12.16 8.89 -1.79
C ARG A 38 11.28 10.03 -1.28
N GLU A 39 10.27 9.72 -0.48
CA GLU A 39 9.36 10.70 0.11
C GLU A 39 9.92 11.37 1.38
N GLY A 40 11.01 10.84 1.95
CA GLY A 40 11.63 11.36 3.17
C GLY A 40 10.81 11.10 4.43
N ASP A 41 10.01 10.03 4.43
CA ASP A 41 9.05 9.69 5.49
C ASP A 41 8.99 8.17 5.70
N THR A 42 8.30 7.70 6.74
CA THR A 42 8.14 6.26 7.03
C THR A 42 6.80 5.70 6.60
N VAL A 43 5.80 6.54 6.34
CA VAL A 43 4.50 6.13 5.78
C VAL A 43 4.32 6.75 4.39
N PRO A 44 3.90 5.98 3.37
CA PRO A 44 3.66 6.54 2.04
C PRO A 44 2.62 7.66 2.05
N SER A 45 2.89 8.75 1.34
CA SER A 45 2.00 9.90 1.18
C SER A 45 0.62 9.49 0.68
N PHE A 46 0.57 8.57 -0.30
CA PHE A 46 -0.66 8.01 -0.85
C PHE A 46 -1.52 7.32 0.22
N VAL A 47 -0.92 6.54 1.11
CA VAL A 47 -1.63 5.86 2.21
C VAL A 47 -2.27 6.89 3.14
N ARG A 48 -1.52 7.94 3.50
CA ARG A 48 -2.04 9.04 4.33
C ARG A 48 -3.20 9.77 3.68
N LEU A 49 -3.08 10.11 2.39
CA LEU A 49 -4.13 10.79 1.65
C LEU A 49 -5.40 9.96 1.58
N CYS A 50 -5.30 8.66 1.25
CA CYS A 50 -6.47 7.78 1.22
C CYS A 50 -7.15 7.69 2.58
N ILE A 51 -6.39 7.49 3.66
CA ILE A 51 -6.94 7.40 5.02
C ILE A 51 -7.58 8.72 5.43
N ALA A 52 -6.95 9.86 5.16
CA ALA A 52 -7.52 11.17 5.46
C ALA A 52 -8.86 11.40 4.73
N ALA A 53 -8.95 10.98 3.45
CA ALA A 53 -10.20 11.04 2.70
C ALA A 53 -11.29 10.13 3.29
N VAL A 54 -10.94 8.92 3.74
CA VAL A 54 -11.91 7.99 4.37
C VAL A 54 -12.33 8.50 5.74
N ASP A 55 -11.40 8.99 6.56
CA ASP A 55 -11.71 9.59 7.87
C ASP A 55 -12.64 10.80 7.72
N LYS A 56 -12.49 11.59 6.64
CA LYS A 56 -13.27 12.82 6.41
C LYS A 56 -14.72 12.57 5.95
N ARG A 57 -14.96 11.55 5.11
CA ARG A 57 -16.26 11.36 4.43
C ARG A 57 -16.69 9.90 4.24
N GLY A 58 -15.94 8.95 4.78
CA GLY A 58 -16.13 7.52 4.54
C GLY A 58 -16.53 6.71 5.78
N LEU A 59 -16.41 7.27 6.99
CA LEU A 59 -16.66 6.53 8.24
C LEU A 59 -18.12 6.09 8.37
N ASP A 60 -19.07 6.92 7.96
CA ASP A 60 -20.51 6.61 8.03
C ASP A 60 -21.05 5.86 6.79
N VAL A 61 -20.16 5.43 5.87
CA VAL A 61 -20.58 4.77 4.63
C VAL A 61 -20.73 3.27 4.85
N ASP A 62 -21.93 2.76 4.58
CA ASP A 62 -22.25 1.34 4.70
C ASP A 62 -21.28 0.44 3.93
N GLY A 63 -20.67 -0.50 4.65
CA GLY A 63 -19.74 -1.45 4.06
C GLY A 63 -18.45 -0.82 3.53
N ILE A 64 -17.99 0.28 4.12
CA ILE A 64 -16.65 0.83 3.89
C ILE A 64 -15.58 -0.29 3.98
N TYR A 65 -14.59 -0.25 3.08
CA TYR A 65 -13.62 -1.31 2.82
C TYR A 65 -14.14 -2.68 2.32
N ARG A 66 -15.42 -3.01 2.51
CA ARG A 66 -16.04 -4.26 2.03
C ARG A 66 -16.59 -4.12 0.60
N VAL A 67 -17.34 -3.06 0.34
CA VAL A 67 -17.88 -2.76 -1.00
C VAL A 67 -16.74 -2.39 -1.95
N SER A 68 -16.85 -2.82 -3.21
CA SER A 68 -15.86 -2.53 -4.26
C SER A 68 -16.28 -1.31 -5.06
N GLY A 69 -15.38 -0.33 -5.17
CA GLY A 69 -15.56 0.79 -6.10
C GLY A 69 -15.37 0.37 -7.55
N ASN A 70 -15.69 1.28 -8.47
CA ASN A 70 -15.53 1.03 -9.90
C ASN A 70 -14.05 0.79 -10.26
N LEU A 71 -13.74 -0.42 -10.74
CA LEU A 71 -12.37 -0.84 -11.04
C LEU A 71 -11.68 0.06 -12.09
N ALA A 72 -12.40 0.54 -13.10
CA ALA A 72 -11.81 1.41 -14.12
C ALA A 72 -11.37 2.76 -13.51
N VAL A 73 -12.14 3.28 -12.55
CA VAL A 73 -11.81 4.53 -11.84
C VAL A 73 -10.65 4.30 -10.86
N VAL A 74 -10.60 3.14 -10.18
CA VAL A 74 -9.44 2.76 -9.36
C VAL A 74 -8.16 2.69 -10.20
N GLN A 75 -8.21 2.12 -11.40
CA GLN A 75 -7.07 2.07 -12.31
C GLN A 75 -6.66 3.46 -12.84
N LYS A 76 -7.64 4.34 -13.09
CA LYS A 76 -7.38 5.75 -13.42
C LYS A 76 -6.64 6.45 -12.28
N LEU A 77 -7.12 6.28 -11.05
CA LEU A 77 -6.48 6.84 -9.84
C LEU A 77 -5.05 6.34 -9.70
N ARG A 78 -4.83 5.04 -9.78
CA ARG A 78 -3.51 4.40 -9.78
C ARG A 78 -2.55 5.06 -10.78
N PHE A 79 -3.00 5.23 -12.03
CA PHE A 79 -2.18 5.82 -13.09
C PHE A 79 -1.81 7.28 -12.82
N LEU A 80 -2.73 8.09 -12.29
CA LEU A 80 -2.48 9.49 -11.96
C LEU A 80 -1.47 9.61 -10.82
N VAL A 81 -1.60 8.77 -9.78
CA VAL A 81 -0.64 8.72 -8.66
C VAL A 81 0.76 8.39 -9.15
N ASP A 82 0.91 7.41 -10.05
CA ASP A 82 2.20 7.02 -10.61
C ASP A 82 2.85 8.12 -11.49
N ARG A 83 2.07 9.08 -12.02
CA ARG A 83 2.56 10.06 -13.01
C ARG A 83 2.68 11.49 -12.53
N GLU A 84 1.72 11.97 -11.77
CA GLU A 84 1.53 13.40 -11.53
C GLU A 84 1.99 13.84 -10.15
N GLY A 85 2.19 12.91 -9.20
CA GLY A 85 2.72 13.16 -7.86
C GLY A 85 1.87 14.08 -6.96
N ARG A 86 0.90 14.79 -7.54
CA ARG A 86 -0.10 15.62 -6.86
C ARG A 86 -1.45 14.96 -7.06
N LEU A 87 -2.04 14.54 -5.95
CA LEU A 87 -3.35 13.90 -5.92
C LEU A 87 -4.25 14.67 -4.97
N ASP A 88 -5.39 15.15 -5.49
CA ASP A 88 -6.44 15.75 -4.70
C ASP A 88 -7.66 14.81 -4.64
N LEU A 89 -7.76 14.05 -3.53
CA LEU A 89 -8.83 13.09 -3.27
C LEU A 89 -10.15 13.74 -2.81
N ASP A 90 -10.18 15.07 -2.64
CA ASP A 90 -11.39 15.85 -2.38
C ASP A 90 -12.10 16.30 -3.67
N SER A 91 -11.46 16.13 -4.84
CA SER A 91 -12.09 16.48 -6.12
C SER A 91 -13.29 15.56 -6.44
N THR A 92 -14.24 16.10 -7.21
CA THR A 92 -15.46 15.38 -7.65
C THR A 92 -15.17 14.12 -8.45
N GLU A 93 -13.97 14.01 -9.02
CA GLU A 93 -13.51 12.82 -9.72
C GLU A 93 -13.44 11.57 -8.81
N TRP A 94 -13.24 11.76 -7.51
CA TRP A 94 -13.08 10.68 -6.52
C TRP A 94 -14.21 10.65 -5.50
N GLU A 95 -15.39 11.20 -5.83
CA GLU A 95 -16.53 11.32 -4.92
C GLU A 95 -16.96 9.96 -4.33
N ASP A 96 -16.91 8.88 -5.12
CA ASP A 96 -17.13 7.51 -4.61
C ASP A 96 -15.98 7.07 -3.70
N ILE A 97 -16.24 7.00 -2.39
CA ILE A 97 -15.24 6.59 -1.40
C ILE A 97 -14.78 5.13 -1.58
N HIS A 98 -15.60 4.29 -2.23
CA HIS A 98 -15.21 2.91 -2.53
C HIS A 98 -14.09 2.82 -3.58
N VAL A 99 -13.92 3.87 -4.41
CA VAL A 99 -12.75 4.01 -5.29
C VAL A 99 -11.49 4.26 -4.46
N VAL A 100 -11.55 5.16 -3.48
CA VAL A 100 -10.40 5.48 -2.62
C VAL A 100 -9.98 4.28 -1.78
N THR A 101 -10.92 3.62 -1.10
CA THR A 101 -10.64 2.38 -0.35
C THR A 101 -10.18 1.25 -1.27
N GLY A 102 -10.72 1.17 -2.49
CA GLY A 102 -10.28 0.25 -3.53
C GLY A 102 -8.82 0.46 -3.93
N ALA A 103 -8.41 1.72 -4.12
CA ALA A 103 -7.04 2.08 -4.48
C ALA A 103 -6.05 1.87 -3.33
N LEU A 104 -6.44 2.17 -2.08
CA LEU A 104 -5.63 1.85 -0.90
C LEU A 104 -5.38 0.34 -0.77
N LYS A 105 -6.45 -0.48 -0.93
CA LYS A 105 -6.33 -1.94 -0.95
C LYS A 105 -5.45 -2.43 -2.10
N LEU A 106 -5.58 -1.81 -3.27
CA LEU A 106 -4.76 -2.14 -4.44
C LEU A 106 -3.28 -1.85 -4.19
N PHE A 107 -2.96 -0.69 -3.59
CA PHE A 107 -1.60 -0.31 -3.25
C PHE A 107 -0.92 -1.36 -2.37
N LEU A 108 -1.58 -1.76 -1.28
CA LEU A 108 -1.05 -2.79 -0.37
C LEU A 108 -0.89 -4.16 -1.06
N ARG A 109 -1.80 -4.50 -1.98
CA ARG A 109 -1.75 -5.76 -2.73
C ARG A 109 -0.65 -5.79 -3.78
N GLU A 110 -0.30 -4.64 -4.37
CA GLU A 110 0.74 -4.55 -5.40
C GLU A 110 2.15 -4.40 -4.83
N LEU A 111 2.32 -4.26 -3.51
CA LEU A 111 3.66 -4.24 -2.90
C LEU A 111 4.45 -5.52 -3.27
N PRO A 112 5.72 -5.41 -3.70
CA PRO A 112 6.55 -6.58 -4.03
C PRO A 112 6.78 -7.53 -2.85
N GLN A 113 6.67 -7.00 -1.63
CA GLN A 113 6.64 -7.75 -0.37
C GLN A 113 5.43 -7.27 0.43
N PRO A 114 4.68 -8.17 1.09
CA PRO A 114 3.53 -7.78 1.88
C PRO A 114 3.94 -6.83 3.01
N LEU A 115 3.00 -5.97 3.43
CA LEU A 115 3.22 -5.01 4.51
C LEU A 115 3.72 -5.68 5.79
N VAL A 116 3.17 -6.84 6.14
CA VAL A 116 3.74 -7.72 7.16
C VAL A 116 4.71 -8.68 6.47
N PRO A 117 6.03 -8.58 6.72
CA PRO A 117 7.02 -9.41 6.04
C PRO A 117 6.72 -10.90 6.16
N SER A 118 6.80 -11.63 5.04
CA SER A 118 6.46 -13.06 4.99
C SER A 118 7.31 -13.92 5.94
N LEU A 119 8.55 -13.50 6.20
CA LEU A 119 9.46 -14.16 7.15
C LEU A 119 8.95 -14.13 8.60
N LEU A 120 8.13 -13.15 8.97
CA LEU A 120 7.56 -13.03 10.31
C LEU A 120 6.25 -13.79 10.46
N LEU A 121 5.56 -14.15 9.36
CA LEU A 121 4.24 -14.80 9.42
C LEU A 121 4.22 -16.12 10.21
N PRO A 122 5.22 -17.02 10.12
CA PRO A 122 5.25 -18.22 10.95
C PRO A 122 5.31 -17.90 12.45
N HIS A 123 6.06 -16.86 12.83
CA HIS A 123 6.21 -16.42 14.21
C HIS A 123 4.92 -15.78 14.73
N PHE A 124 4.24 -14.95 13.91
CA PHE A 124 2.92 -14.43 14.25
C PHE A 124 1.90 -15.55 14.48
N ARG A 125 1.91 -16.60 13.64
CA ARG A 125 1.02 -17.76 13.82
C ARG A 125 1.32 -18.53 15.11
N ALA A 126 2.59 -18.71 15.45
CA ALA A 126 3.00 -19.36 16.69
C ALA A 126 2.56 -18.55 17.92
N ALA A 127 2.74 -17.22 17.90
CA ALA A 127 2.29 -16.34 18.97
C ALA A 127 0.77 -16.38 19.17
N LEU A 128 0.00 -16.37 18.07
CA LEU A 128 -1.47 -16.45 18.09
C LEU A 128 -2.00 -17.82 18.55
N ALA A 129 -1.18 -18.87 18.53
CA ALA A 129 -1.56 -20.20 19.01
C ALA A 129 -1.34 -20.37 20.53
N LEU A 130 -0.76 -19.38 21.21
CA LEU A 130 -0.57 -19.41 22.66
C LEU A 130 -1.90 -19.28 23.39
N SER A 131 -2.11 -20.13 24.39
CA SER A 131 -3.33 -20.13 25.22
C SER A 131 -3.42 -18.92 26.16
N GLU A 132 -2.27 -18.38 26.57
CA GLU A 132 -2.17 -17.28 27.53
C GLU A 132 -2.15 -15.94 26.80
N SER A 133 -3.18 -15.12 27.02
CA SER A 133 -3.38 -13.86 26.30
C SER A 133 -2.25 -12.85 26.52
N GLU A 134 -1.66 -12.79 27.71
CA GLU A 134 -0.56 -11.86 28.02
C GLU A 134 0.72 -12.22 27.27
N GLN A 135 1.05 -13.51 27.22
CA GLN A 135 2.19 -14.01 26.45
C GLN A 135 1.97 -13.81 24.94
N CYS A 136 0.77 -14.09 24.44
CA CYS A 136 0.39 -13.82 23.05
C CYS A 136 0.59 -12.34 22.70
N LEU A 137 0.10 -11.43 23.54
CA LEU A 137 0.24 -9.99 23.32
C LEU A 137 1.71 -9.56 23.31
N SER A 138 2.49 -10.00 24.30
CA SER A 138 3.91 -9.69 24.42
C SER A 138 4.69 -10.13 23.17
N GLN A 139 4.47 -11.36 22.71
CA GLN A 139 5.12 -11.89 21.50
C GLN A 139 4.71 -11.14 20.23
N ILE A 140 3.44 -10.77 20.09
CA ILE A 140 2.97 -9.97 18.95
C ILE A 140 3.63 -8.58 18.96
N GLN A 141 3.74 -7.95 20.13
CA GLN A 141 4.39 -6.64 20.27
C GLN A 141 5.87 -6.71 19.89
N GLU A 142 6.59 -7.74 20.32
CA GLU A 142 7.98 -7.97 19.96
C GLU A 142 8.15 -8.15 18.44
N LEU A 143 7.29 -8.96 17.81
CA LEU A 143 7.32 -9.18 16.37
C LEU A 143 7.03 -7.90 15.58
N ILE A 144 6.03 -7.11 16.00
CA ILE A 144 5.74 -5.80 15.40
C ILE A 144 6.94 -4.86 15.56
N GLY A 145 7.58 -4.84 16.74
CA GLY A 145 8.77 -4.04 17.01
C GLY A 145 10.00 -4.45 16.18
N SER A 146 10.06 -5.72 15.73
CA SER A 146 11.14 -6.23 14.87
C SER A 146 10.97 -5.88 13.38
N MET A 147 9.81 -5.36 12.97
CA MET A 147 9.55 -5.02 11.58
C MET A 147 10.39 -3.81 11.13
N PRO A 148 10.76 -3.74 9.83
CA PRO A 148 11.36 -2.52 9.28
C PRO A 148 10.50 -1.30 9.56
N LYS A 149 11.14 -0.17 9.86
CA LYS A 149 10.47 1.07 10.28
C LYS A 149 9.32 1.50 9.33
N PRO A 150 9.49 1.47 7.98
CA PRO A 150 8.39 1.80 7.07
C PRO A 150 7.19 0.86 7.19
N ASN A 151 7.44 -0.45 7.30
CA ASN A 151 6.39 -1.46 7.45
C ASN A 151 5.62 -1.28 8.76
N HIS A 152 6.35 -1.10 9.85
CA HIS A 152 5.82 -0.90 11.18
C HIS A 152 4.95 0.36 11.26
N ASP A 153 5.46 1.50 10.80
CA ASP A 153 4.74 2.77 10.89
C ASP A 153 3.51 2.78 9.97
N THR A 154 3.62 2.21 8.76
CA THR A 154 2.50 2.07 7.83
C THR A 154 1.42 1.14 8.39
N LEU A 155 1.81 0.02 9.01
CA LEU A 155 0.88 -0.91 9.67
C LEU A 155 0.16 -0.23 10.84
N ARG A 156 0.88 0.47 11.72
CA ARG A 156 0.27 1.24 12.82
C ARG A 156 -0.76 2.22 12.27
N TYR A 157 -0.37 3.03 11.29
CA TYR A 157 -1.23 4.08 10.75
C TYR A 157 -2.52 3.50 10.13
N LEU A 158 -2.42 2.36 9.45
CA LEU A 158 -3.58 1.62 8.94
C LEU A 158 -4.46 1.05 10.07
N LEU A 159 -3.87 0.41 11.08
CA LEU A 159 -4.64 -0.20 12.17
C LEU A 159 -5.35 0.85 13.01
N GLU A 160 -4.71 1.98 13.31
CA GLU A 160 -5.34 3.11 14.01
C GLU A 160 -6.56 3.64 13.24
N HIS A 161 -6.45 3.73 11.91
CA HIS A 161 -7.58 4.10 11.06
C HIS A 161 -8.70 3.05 11.10
N LEU A 162 -8.37 1.77 10.96
CA LEU A 162 -9.36 0.70 11.01
C LEU A 162 -10.05 0.60 12.38
N CYS A 163 -9.36 0.95 13.48
CA CYS A 163 -9.99 1.09 14.79
C CYS A 163 -11.04 2.21 14.80
N ARG A 164 -10.79 3.35 14.13
CA ARG A 164 -11.81 4.42 13.97
C ARG A 164 -13.00 3.94 13.15
N VAL A 165 -12.75 3.20 12.07
CA VAL A 165 -13.82 2.61 11.23
C VAL A 165 -14.69 1.65 12.02
N ILE A 166 -14.12 0.83 12.92
CA ILE A 166 -14.89 -0.11 13.76
C ILE A 166 -15.71 0.61 14.85
N ALA A 167 -15.24 1.79 15.28
CA ALA A 167 -15.91 2.57 16.33
C ALA A 167 -17.13 3.36 15.83
N HIS A 168 -17.32 3.46 14.50
CA HIS A 168 -18.49 4.07 13.85
C HIS A 168 -19.41 2.94 13.36
#